data_AF-A0A813CEV2-F1
#
_entry.id   AF-A0A813CEV2-F1
#
_cell.length_a   1.000
_cell.length_b   1.000
_cell.length_c   1.000
_cell.angle_alpha   90.00
_cell.angle_beta   90.00
_cell.angle_gamma   90.00
#
_symmetry.space_group_name_H-M   'P 1'
#
loop_
_entity.id
_entity.type
_entity.pdbx_description
1 polymer ?
#
loop_
_entity_poly.entity_id
_entity_poly.type
_entity_poly.pdbx_seq_one_letter_code
_entity_poly.pdbx_strand_id
1 'polypeptide(L)'
;MIMGAGKTTCIAPMLTLLLGNDGRLVLNIVPKALLAQTRNVMRKMFGQILAKRVVTLEFSRMMGQDDPFDVQLIKQQLFDAQRDAAVVCTTPAAIKSMFLRHLELLQLNHLHMNTQKKYKAEMHK
;
A
#
# COMPACT_ATOMS: atom_id res chain seq x y z
N MET A 1 -10.24 7.20 23.94
CA MET A 1 -8.89 6.67 24.24
C MET A 1 -7.86 7.80 24.32
N ILE A 2 -7.25 8.08 25.47
CA ILE A 2 -6.45 9.30 25.80
C ILE A 2 -5.06 9.34 25.14
N MET A 3 -4.62 10.50 24.63
CA MET A 3 -3.28 10.71 24.03
C MET A 3 -2.17 10.52 25.07
N GLY A 4 -1.05 9.89 24.69
CA GLY A 4 0.05 9.56 25.61
C GLY A 4 -0.08 8.20 26.33
N ALA A 5 -1.26 7.58 26.34
CA ALA A 5 -1.49 6.28 26.99
C ALA A 5 -0.94 5.05 26.22
N GLY A 6 0.08 5.23 25.37
CA GLY A 6 0.74 4.09 24.70
C GLY A 6 -0.02 3.43 23.54
N LYS A 7 -1.05 4.07 22.96
CA LYS A 7 -1.79 3.52 21.81
C LYS A 7 -0.88 3.11 20.64
N THR A 8 -0.07 4.05 20.17
CA THR A 8 0.84 3.81 19.04
C THR A 8 2.04 2.98 19.47
N THR A 9 2.46 3.07 20.73
CA THR A 9 3.67 2.42 21.26
C THR A 9 3.46 0.97 21.64
N CYS A 10 2.26 0.59 22.09
CA CYS A 10 1.95 -0.75 22.59
C CYS A 10 0.89 -1.43 21.73
N ILE A 11 -0.28 -0.79 21.57
CA ILE A 11 -1.45 -1.43 20.97
C ILE A 11 -1.28 -1.64 19.46
N ALA A 12 -0.81 -0.63 18.73
CA ALA A 12 -0.59 -0.75 17.29
C ALA A 12 0.42 -1.87 16.94
N PRO A 13 1.58 -2.00 17.63
CA PRO A 13 2.45 -3.17 17.49
C PRO A 13 1.75 -4.50 17.82
N MET A 14 1.03 -4.60 18.94
CA MET A 14 0.33 -5.83 19.32
C MET A 14 -0.69 -6.26 18.26
N LEU A 15 -1.50 -5.33 17.76
CA LEU A 15 -2.46 -5.61 16.68
C LEU A 15 -1.76 -6.01 15.38
N THR A 16 -0.64 -5.35 15.05
CA THR A 16 0.15 -5.70 13.86
C THR A 16 0.66 -7.15 13.94
N LEU A 17 1.09 -7.61 15.12
CA LEU A 17 1.51 -9.00 15.32
C LEU A 17 0.36 -9.99 15.30
N LEU A 18 -0.74 -9.67 15.99
CA LEU A 18 -1.87 -10.59 16.11
C LEU A 18 -2.60 -10.80 14.78
N LEU A 19 -2.65 -9.78 13.94
CA LEU A 19 -3.41 -9.80 12.69
C LEU A 19 -2.54 -10.11 11.46
N GLY A 20 -1.22 -9.88 11.54
CA GLY A 20 -0.29 -10.06 10.43
C GLY A 20 0.20 -11.51 10.32
N ASN A 21 0.01 -12.11 9.16
CA ASN A 21 0.56 -13.43 8.81
C ASN A 21 0.87 -13.51 7.30
N ASP A 22 1.38 -14.65 6.85
CA ASP A 22 1.76 -14.94 5.47
C ASP A 22 0.59 -14.87 4.45
N GLY A 23 -0.66 -14.84 4.92
CA GLY A 23 -1.86 -14.61 4.10
C GLY A 23 -2.51 -13.23 4.28
N ARG A 24 -2.12 -12.43 5.27
CA ARG A 24 -2.79 -11.16 5.64
C ARG A 24 -1.78 -10.04 5.84
N LEU A 25 -1.88 -9.03 4.98
CA LEU A 25 -1.11 -7.81 5.12
C LEU A 25 -1.81 -6.82 6.07
N VAL A 26 -1.11 -6.39 7.12
CA VAL A 26 -1.61 -5.37 8.05
C VAL A 26 -0.90 -4.04 7.79
N LEU A 27 -1.68 -2.98 7.60
CA LEU A 27 -1.18 -1.63 7.37
C LEU A 27 -1.48 -0.71 8.55
N ASN A 28 -0.44 -0.08 9.07
CA ASN A 28 -0.54 1.03 10.00
C ASN A 28 -0.75 2.34 9.23
N ILE A 29 -2.01 2.73 9.05
CA ILE A 29 -2.40 3.94 8.32
C ILE A 29 -2.45 5.12 9.30
N VAL A 30 -1.57 6.10 9.12
CA VAL A 30 -1.44 7.26 10.01
C VAL A 30 -1.35 8.58 9.24
N PRO A 31 -1.74 9.72 9.83
CA PRO A 31 -1.50 11.04 9.23
C PRO A 31 -0.03 11.23 8.83
N LYS A 32 0.26 11.94 7.72
CA LYS A 32 1.64 12.12 7.21
C LYS A 32 2.59 12.67 8.27
N ALA A 33 2.14 13.62 9.10
CA ALA A 33 2.92 14.19 10.21
C ALA A 33 3.34 13.14 11.26
N LEU A 34 2.56 12.07 11.44
CA LEU A 34 2.83 11.00 12.40
C LEU A 34 3.53 9.78 11.79
N LEU A 35 3.75 9.77 10.47
CA LEU A 35 4.31 8.62 9.75
C LEU A 35 5.72 8.29 10.23
N ALA A 36 6.59 9.30 10.31
CA ALA A 36 7.97 9.12 10.75
C ALA A 36 8.03 8.60 12.20
N GLN A 37 7.21 9.17 13.09
CA GLN A 37 7.10 8.73 14.48
C GLN A 37 6.62 7.29 14.59
N THR A 38 5.54 6.94 13.90
CA THR A 38 4.95 5.59 13.92
C THR A 38 5.95 4.57 13.38
N ARG A 39 6.60 4.87 12.24
CA ARG A 39 7.65 4.01 11.67
C ARG A 39 8.80 3.77 12.64
N ASN A 40 9.23 4.80 13.36
CA ASN A 40 10.32 4.66 14.34
C ASN A 40 9.91 3.79 15.52
N VAL A 41 8.67 3.93 16.02
CA VAL A 41 8.10 3.06 17.05
C VAL A 41 8.08 1.61 16.56
N MET A 42 7.54 1.36 15.37
CA MET A 42 7.49 0.02 14.78
C MET A 42 8.90 -0.58 14.59
N ARG A 43 9.88 0.19 14.10
CA ARG A 43 11.27 -0.28 13.94
C ARG A 43 11.93 -0.64 15.26
N LYS A 44 11.71 0.15 16.32
CA LYS A 44 12.24 -0.16 17.66
C LYS A 44 11.67 -1.48 18.18
N MET A 45 10.35 -1.68 18.04
CA MET A 45 9.69 -2.91 18.52
C MET A 45 10.04 -4.13 17.68
N PHE A 46 10.02 -4.01 16.36
CA PHE A 46 10.10 -5.16 15.45
C PHE A 46 11.48 -5.45 14.88
N GLY A 47 12.29 -4.41 14.67
CA GLY A 47 13.62 -4.56 14.07
C GLY A 47 14.65 -5.13 15.04
N GLN A 48 14.46 -4.95 16.34
CA GLN A 48 15.42 -5.42 17.36
C GLN A 48 15.03 -6.78 17.96
N ILE A 49 13.75 -7.00 18.23
CA ILE A 49 13.30 -8.15 19.04
C ILE A 49 12.77 -9.28 18.16
N LEU A 50 11.95 -8.95 17.15
CA LEU A 50 11.19 -9.94 16.36
C LEU A 50 11.70 -10.10 14.92
N ALA A 51 12.77 -9.38 14.56
CA ALA A 51 13.37 -9.34 13.22
C ALA A 51 12.37 -9.17 12.05
N LYS A 52 11.22 -8.51 12.30
CA LYS A 52 10.22 -8.23 11.26
C LYS A 52 10.61 -6.97 10.50
N ARG A 53 10.55 -7.05 9.17
CA ARG A 53 10.84 -5.93 8.28
C ARG A 53 9.79 -4.83 8.48
N VAL A 54 10.24 -3.57 8.63
CA VAL A 54 9.33 -2.41 8.74
C VAL A 54 9.47 -1.56 7.49
N VAL A 55 8.40 -1.54 6.70
CA VAL A 55 8.35 -0.97 5.36
C VAL A 55 7.45 0.27 5.36
N THR A 56 7.83 1.29 4.61
CA THR A 56 6.95 2.44 4.36
C THR A 56 6.38 2.32 2.96
N LEU A 57 5.06 2.32 2.87
CA LEU A 57 4.35 2.37 1.59
C LEU A 57 4.03 3.83 1.28
N GLU A 58 4.64 4.34 0.23
CA GLU A 58 4.30 5.63 -0.37
C GLU A 58 3.76 5.38 -1.78
N PHE A 59 2.71 6.11 -2.13
CA PHE A 59 2.09 6.00 -3.44
C PHE A 59 1.56 7.38 -3.83
N SER A 60 1.84 7.79 -5.06
CA SER A 60 1.34 9.03 -5.66
C SER A 60 0.51 8.70 -6.89
N ARG A 61 -0.47 9.54 -7.23
CA ARG A 61 -1.30 9.37 -8.44
C ARG A 61 -0.49 9.44 -9.74
N MET A 62 0.68 10.09 -9.70
CA MET A 62 1.60 10.18 -10.85
C MET A 62 2.31 8.85 -11.13
N MET A 63 2.38 7.94 -10.15
CA MET A 63 3.04 6.64 -10.33
C MET A 63 2.29 5.79 -11.34
N GLY A 64 3.02 5.24 -12.31
CA GLY A 64 2.44 4.46 -13.40
C GLY A 64 1.83 5.30 -14.52
N GLN A 65 1.92 6.64 -14.48
CA GLN A 65 1.44 7.50 -15.56
C GLN A 65 2.45 7.52 -16.73
N ASP A 66 3.73 7.68 -16.41
CA ASP A 66 4.82 7.70 -17.40
C ASP A 66 5.51 6.34 -17.53
N ASP A 67 5.68 5.62 -16.41
CA ASP A 67 6.33 4.31 -16.37
C ASP A 67 5.49 3.25 -15.62
N PRO A 68 4.92 2.26 -16.32
CA PRO A 68 4.21 1.13 -15.70
C PRO A 68 5.05 0.35 -14.67
N PHE A 69 6.38 0.42 -14.73
CA PHE A 69 7.28 -0.26 -13.82
C PHE A 69 7.11 0.18 -12.36
N ASP A 70 6.79 1.45 -12.11
CA ASP A 70 6.55 1.99 -10.76
C ASP A 70 5.46 1.23 -10.02
N VAL A 71 4.34 0.95 -10.71
CA VAL A 71 3.19 0.25 -10.12
C VAL A 71 3.54 -1.20 -9.87
N GLN A 72 4.31 -1.82 -10.78
CA GLN A 72 4.77 -3.19 -10.63
C GLN A 72 5.73 -3.35 -9.44
N LEU A 73 6.61 -2.38 -9.21
CA LEU A 73 7.52 -2.35 -8.07
C LEU A 73 6.76 -2.26 -6.74
N ILE A 74 5.78 -1.35 -6.64
CA ILE A 74 4.94 -1.23 -5.44
C ILE A 74 4.14 -2.52 -5.21
N LYS A 75 3.59 -3.10 -6.28
CA LYS A 75 2.89 -4.39 -6.20
C LYS A 75 3.81 -5.46 -5.63
N GLN A 76 5.02 -5.59 -6.13
CA GLN A 76 6.00 -6.56 -5.63
C GLN A 76 6.37 -6.29 -4.16
N GLN A 77 6.61 -5.03 -3.80
CA GLN A 77 6.89 -4.64 -2.42
C GLN A 77 5.76 -5.04 -1.44
N LEU A 78 4.50 -4.94 -1.87
CA LEU A 78 3.34 -5.37 -1.09
C LEU A 78 3.24 -6.89 -0.97
N PHE A 79 3.52 -7.64 -2.03
CA PHE A 79 3.57 -9.11 -1.99
C PHE A 79 4.68 -9.62 -1.08
N ASP A 80 5.89 -9.05 -1.18
CA ASP A 80 6.99 -9.38 -0.29
C ASP A 80 6.63 -9.03 1.16
N ALA A 81 5.99 -7.87 1.38
CA ALA A 81 5.55 -7.49 2.72
C ALA A 81 4.48 -8.43 3.29
N GLN A 82 3.58 -8.96 2.47
CA GLN A 82 2.58 -9.94 2.90
C GLN A 82 3.23 -11.28 3.24
N ARG A 83 4.05 -11.81 2.33
CA ARG A 83 4.76 -13.08 2.52
C ARG A 83 5.58 -13.08 3.81
N ASP A 84 6.30 -12.00 4.06
CA ASP A 84 7.19 -11.88 5.21
C ASP A 84 6.45 -11.45 6.50
N ALA A 85 5.11 -11.27 6.41
CA ALA A 85 4.27 -10.67 7.46
C ALA A 85 4.91 -9.40 8.04
N ALA A 86 5.41 -8.55 7.14
CA ALA A 86 6.13 -7.32 7.43
C ALA A 86 5.18 -6.23 7.95
N VAL A 87 5.76 -5.30 8.71
CA VAL A 87 5.01 -4.16 9.25
C VAL A 87 5.01 -3.03 8.24
N VAL A 88 3.85 -2.75 7.65
CA VAL A 88 3.71 -1.66 6.68
C VAL A 88 3.15 -0.42 7.36
N CYS A 89 3.86 0.71 7.23
CA CYS A 89 3.39 2.02 7.64
C CYS A 89 3.05 2.85 6.40
N THR A 90 1.91 3.55 6.40
CA THR A 90 1.47 4.35 5.26
C THR A 90 0.59 5.51 5.69
N THR A 91 0.14 6.31 4.73
CA THR A 91 -0.76 7.43 4.95
C THR A 91 -2.11 7.20 4.29
N PRO A 92 -3.20 7.82 4.80
CA PRO A 92 -4.48 7.82 4.12
C PRO A 92 -4.41 8.32 2.67
N ALA A 93 -3.54 9.31 2.40
CA ALA A 93 -3.36 9.88 1.07
C ALA A 93 -2.75 8.88 0.08
N ALA A 94 -1.76 8.08 0.52
CA ALA A 94 -1.15 7.05 -0.31
C ALA A 94 -2.17 5.96 -0.67
N ILE A 95 -2.95 5.47 0.31
CA ILE A 95 -4.00 4.48 0.06
C ILE A 95 -5.06 5.01 -0.90
N LYS A 96 -5.57 6.23 -0.66
CA LYS A 96 -6.53 6.85 -1.58
C LYS A 96 -5.98 6.99 -2.99
N SER A 97 -4.73 7.43 -3.12
CA SER A 97 -4.06 7.56 -4.42
C SER A 97 -3.93 6.22 -5.14
N MET A 98 -3.61 5.15 -4.41
CA MET A 98 -3.53 3.79 -4.95
C MET A 98 -4.88 3.28 -5.46
N PHE A 99 -5.95 3.45 -4.67
CA PHE A 99 -7.31 3.09 -5.09
C PHE A 99 -7.78 3.88 -6.31
N LEU A 100 -7.57 5.20 -6.32
CA LEU A 100 -7.94 6.05 -7.45
C LEU A 100 -7.18 5.66 -8.72
N ARG A 101 -5.88 5.39 -8.62
CA ARG A 101 -5.08 4.96 -9.77
C ARG A 101 -5.55 3.60 -10.30
N HIS A 102 -5.92 2.69 -9.43
CA HIS A 102 -6.49 1.40 -9.83
C HIS A 102 -7.78 1.59 -10.64
N LEU A 103 -8.71 2.43 -10.16
CA LEU A 103 -9.95 2.73 -10.87
C LEU A 103 -9.70 3.40 -12.23
N GLU A 104 -8.75 4.34 -12.29
CA GLU A 104 -8.36 5.00 -13.53
C GLU A 104 -7.82 4.00 -14.57
N LEU A 105 -6.95 3.09 -14.15
CA LEU A 105 -6.41 2.03 -15.02
C LEU A 105 -7.50 1.08 -15.52
N LEU A 106 -8.47 0.73 -14.67
CA LEU A 106 -9.63 -0.08 -15.08
C LEU A 106 -10.47 0.65 -16.14
N GLN A 107 -10.72 1.95 -15.95
CA GLN A 107 -11.47 2.76 -16.89
C GLN A 107 -10.76 2.90 -18.24
N LEU A 108 -9.45 3.17 -18.23
CA LEU A 108 -8.63 3.25 -19.45
C LEU A 108 -8.64 1.92 -20.22
N ASN A 109 -8.48 0.80 -19.52
CA ASN A 109 -8.56 -0.53 -20.14
C ASN A 109 -9.92 -0.78 -20.78
N HIS A 110 -11.03 -0.42 -20.10
CA HIS A 110 -12.37 -0.55 -20.65
C HIS A 110 -12.56 0.31 -21.92
N LEU A 111 -12.08 1.55 -21.92
CA LEU A 111 -12.12 2.43 -23.09
C LEU A 111 -11.31 1.87 -24.26
N HIS A 112 -10.08 1.38 -24.01
CA HIS A 112 -9.25 0.75 -25.04
C HIS A 112 -9.94 -0.48 -25.67
N MET A 113 -10.55 -1.35 -24.86
CA MET A 113 -11.29 -2.51 -25.38
C MET A 113 -12.47 -2.10 -26.27
N ASN A 114 -13.18 -1.03 -25.93
CA ASN A 114 -14.32 -0.54 -26.72
C ASN A 114 -13.87 0.13 -28.03
N THR A 115 -12.78 0.90 -28.00
CA THR A 115 -12.20 1.50 -29.20
C THR A 115 -11.72 0.42 -30.17
N GLN A 116 -11.03 -0.62 -29.68
CA GLN A 116 -10.58 -1.76 -30.50
C GLN A 116 -11.75 -2.52 -31.15
N LYS A 117 -12.87 -2.69 -30.44
CA LYS A 117 -14.09 -3.31 -30.99
C LYS A 117 -14.70 -2.48 -32.12
N LYS A 118 -14.76 -1.14 -31.96
CA LYS A 118 -15.26 -0.24 -33.02
C LYS A 118 -14.41 -0.29 -34.28
N TYR A 119 -13.09 -0.19 -34.14
CA TYR A 119 -12.17 -0.29 -35.29
C TYR A 119 -12.31 -1.60 -36.06
N LYS A 120 -12.45 -2.75 -35.36
CA LYS A 120 -12.67 -4.04 -36.03
C LYS A 120 -14.02 -4.14 -36.74
N ALA A 121 -15.06 -3.49 -36.22
CA ALA A 121 -16.38 -3.47 -36.86
C ALA A 121 -16.42 -2.57 -38.11
N GLU A 122 -15.58 -1.52 -38.16
CA GLU A 122 -15.46 -0.62 -39.31
C GLU A 122 -14.59 -1.20 -40.43
N MET A 123 -13.58 -2.02 -40.11
CA MET A 123 -12.69 -2.67 -41.09
C MET A 123 -13.32 -3.89 -41.81
N HIS A 124 -14.49 -4.34 -41.35
CA HIS A 124 -15.24 -5.46 -41.96
C HIS A 124 -16.51 -5.00 -42.69
N LYS A 125 -16.64 -3.69 -42.97
CA LYS A 125 -17.63 -3.11 -43.88
C LYS A 125 -16.94 -2.65 -45.17
#